data_AF-L1NV22-F1
#
_entry.id   AF-L1NV22-F1
#
_cell.length_a   1.000
_cell.length_b   1.000
_cell.length_c   1.000
_cell.angle_alpha   90.00
_cell.angle_beta   90.00
_cell.angle_gamma   90.00
#
_symmetry.space_group_name_H-M   'P 1'
#
loop_
_entity.id
_entity.type
_entity.pdbx_description
1 polymer ?
#
loop_
_entity_poly.entity_id
_entity_poly.type
_entity_poly.pdbx_seq_one_letter_code
_entity_poly.pdbx_strand_id
1 'polypeptide(L)'
;MSMSIKHEIRDNEIFVFGSNKAGKHGLGPALTARMKYGAEMGQGFGLQGQSLAIPVKDEQLKLLPLEEIQSYVDLFVEFAKTNFDKRFFVTPVGTALGEYGAADIAPLFKNVSDNCRLPPEWEEIIKGL
;
A
#
# COMPACT_ATOMS: atom_id res chain seq x y z
N MET A 1 -21.78 -12.58 -11.77
CA MET A 1 -20.38 -12.49 -12.24
C MET A 1 -19.69 -11.41 -11.43
N SER A 2 -18.98 -11.79 -10.36
CA SER A 2 -18.24 -10.82 -9.54
C SER A 2 -17.10 -10.28 -10.41
N MET A 3 -17.15 -8.98 -10.73
CA MET A 3 -16.02 -8.29 -11.34
C MET A 3 -14.89 -8.35 -10.31
N SER A 4 -13.98 -9.30 -10.49
CA SER A 4 -12.75 -9.37 -9.70
C SER A 4 -12.01 -8.07 -9.99
N ILE A 5 -11.97 -7.15 -9.03
CA ILE A 5 -11.10 -5.98 -9.12
C ILE A 5 -9.68 -6.54 -9.18
N LYS A 6 -9.13 -6.59 -10.39
CA LYS A 6 -7.76 -7.01 -10.61
C LYS A 6 -6.88 -5.93 -10.01
N HIS A 7 -6.22 -6.26 -8.90
CA HIS A 7 -5.14 -5.46 -8.33
C HIS A 7 -3.91 -5.61 -9.25
N GLU A 8 -3.98 -5.01 -10.42
CA GLU A 8 -2.93 -5.03 -11.43
C GLU A 8 -2.48 -3.60 -11.73
N ILE A 9 -1.16 -3.45 -11.87
CA ILE A 9 -0.53 -2.20 -12.26
C ILE A 9 -0.70 -1.98 -13.77
N ARG A 10 -0.75 -0.71 -14.18
CA ARG A 10 -0.53 -0.31 -15.58
C ARG A 10 0.97 -0.31 -15.86
N ASP A 11 1.33 -0.17 -17.14
CA ASP A 11 2.73 -0.10 -17.54
C ASP A 11 3.49 1.00 -16.77
N ASN A 12 4.62 0.59 -16.18
CA ASN A 12 5.52 1.43 -15.39
C ASN A 12 4.93 2.00 -14.08
N GLU A 13 3.80 1.50 -13.61
CA GLU A 13 3.34 1.77 -12.24
C GLU A 13 4.07 0.84 -11.24
N ILE A 14 4.25 1.34 -10.02
CA ILE A 14 4.80 0.61 -8.88
C ILE A 14 3.64 0.09 -8.04
N PHE A 15 3.64 -1.20 -7.75
CA PHE A 15 2.60 -1.84 -6.94
C PHE A 15 2.82 -1.56 -5.45
N VAL A 16 2.01 -0.70 -4.84
CA VAL A 16 2.10 -0.35 -3.41
C VAL A 16 1.19 -1.24 -2.58
N PHE A 17 1.76 -1.95 -1.61
CA PHE A 17 1.05 -3.00 -0.86
C PHE A 17 1.31 -2.96 0.65
N GLY A 18 0.34 -3.48 1.41
CA GLY A 18 0.48 -3.68 2.84
C GLY A 18 1.39 -4.88 3.17
N SER A 19 2.37 -4.68 4.03
CA SER A 19 3.31 -5.69 4.50
C SER A 19 3.35 -5.78 6.03
N ASN A 20 4.22 -6.64 6.56
CA ASN A 20 4.67 -6.61 7.95
C ASN A 20 6.14 -6.14 8.00
N LYS A 21 6.58 -5.62 9.15
CA LYS A 21 7.97 -5.15 9.33
C LYS A 21 9.03 -6.19 8.99
N ALA A 22 8.75 -7.48 9.18
CA ALA A 22 9.66 -8.57 8.85
C ALA A 22 9.69 -8.95 7.34
N GLY A 23 8.90 -8.31 6.48
CA GLY A 23 8.87 -8.58 5.04
C GLY A 23 8.39 -9.98 4.68
N LYS A 24 7.47 -10.57 5.46
CA LYS A 24 6.87 -11.88 5.17
C LYS A 24 5.75 -11.74 4.13
N HIS A 25 6.09 -11.88 2.85
CA HIS A 25 5.19 -11.67 1.70
C HIS A 25 4.52 -12.97 1.22
N GLY A 26 3.76 -13.62 2.12
CA GLY A 26 3.21 -14.96 1.90
C GLY A 26 1.75 -15.04 1.44
N LEU A 27 0.97 -13.97 1.59
CA LEU A 27 -0.48 -13.97 1.32
C LEU A 27 -0.94 -12.65 0.69
N GLY A 28 -2.12 -12.66 0.08
CA GLY A 28 -2.83 -11.45 -0.38
C GLY A 28 -2.01 -10.56 -1.33
N PRO A 29 -2.17 -9.23 -1.25
CA PRO A 29 -1.40 -8.29 -2.07
C PRO A 29 0.12 -8.44 -1.93
N ALA A 30 0.64 -8.80 -0.75
CA ALA A 30 2.08 -9.02 -0.55
C ALA A 30 2.59 -10.23 -1.34
N LEU A 31 1.83 -11.34 -1.39
CA LEU A 31 2.16 -12.47 -2.25
C LEU A 31 2.14 -12.07 -3.72
N THR A 32 1.15 -11.31 -4.16
CA THR A 32 1.08 -10.78 -5.53
C THR A 32 2.30 -9.92 -5.85
N ALA A 33 2.69 -9.02 -4.95
CA ALA A 33 3.87 -8.18 -5.11
C ALA A 33 5.15 -9.02 -5.28
N ARG A 34 5.34 -10.05 -4.46
CA ARG A 34 6.49 -10.96 -4.55
C ARG A 34 6.49 -11.75 -5.87
N MET A 35 5.34 -12.33 -6.23
CA MET A 35 5.25 -13.24 -7.37
C MET A 35 5.26 -12.52 -8.73
N LYS A 36 4.76 -11.28 -8.80
CA LYS A 36 4.59 -10.56 -10.07
C LYS A 36 5.48 -9.33 -10.21
N TYR A 37 5.78 -8.64 -9.11
CA TYR A 37 6.36 -7.30 -9.12
C TYR A 37 7.70 -7.22 -8.39
N GLY A 38 8.32 -8.37 -8.09
CA GLY A 38 9.69 -8.44 -7.56
C GLY A 38 9.84 -7.97 -6.11
N ALA A 39 8.79 -8.05 -5.28
CA ALA A 39 8.98 -7.85 -3.85
C ALA A 39 9.90 -8.92 -3.25
N GLU A 40 10.82 -8.50 -2.40
CA GLU A 40 11.84 -9.30 -1.73
C GLU A 40 11.34 -9.79 -0.36
N MET A 41 11.61 -11.05 -0.04
CA MET A 41 11.36 -11.57 1.31
C MET A 41 12.32 -10.91 2.30
N GLY A 42 11.83 -10.48 3.45
CA GLY A 42 12.64 -9.82 4.48
C GLY A 42 12.64 -8.28 4.40
N GLN A 43 12.15 -7.69 3.32
CA GLN A 43 12.04 -6.24 3.17
C GLN A 43 10.60 -5.75 3.45
N GLY A 44 10.34 -5.34 4.70
CA GLY A 44 9.02 -4.92 5.15
C GLY A 44 8.56 -3.53 4.69
N PHE A 45 9.48 -2.66 4.27
CA PHE A 45 9.18 -1.28 3.88
C PHE A 45 10.01 -0.84 2.66
N GLY A 46 9.45 0.10 1.89
CA GLY A 46 10.16 0.79 0.83
C GLY A 46 10.12 0.10 -0.53
N LEU A 47 10.75 0.73 -1.51
CA LEU A 47 10.80 0.29 -2.91
C LEU A 47 11.61 -1.01 -3.04
N GLN A 48 11.09 -1.95 -3.82
CA GLN A 48 11.68 -3.27 -4.11
C GLN A 48 11.09 -3.82 -5.42
N GLY A 49 11.96 -4.16 -6.37
CA GLY A 49 11.54 -4.49 -7.73
C GLY A 49 10.64 -3.41 -8.34
N GLN A 50 9.47 -3.81 -8.85
CA GLN A 50 8.40 -2.94 -9.34
C GLN A 50 7.28 -2.78 -8.29
N SER A 51 7.63 -2.77 -7.00
CA SER A 51 6.68 -2.69 -5.89
C SER A 51 7.22 -1.85 -4.73
N LEU A 52 6.34 -1.44 -3.83
CA LEU A 52 6.71 -0.72 -2.61
C LEU A 52 5.88 -1.24 -1.43
N ALA A 53 6.55 -1.59 -0.35
CA ALA A 53 5.91 -2.11 0.86
C ALA A 53 5.61 -1.00 1.87
N ILE A 54 4.43 -1.05 2.48
CA ILE A 54 4.03 -0.24 3.64
C ILE A 54 3.69 -1.19 4.80
N PRO A 55 4.45 -1.19 5.91
CA PRO A 55 4.11 -1.98 7.09
C PRO A 55 2.74 -1.59 7.67
N VAL A 56 1.89 -2.59 7.83
CA VAL A 56 0.62 -2.50 8.60
C VAL A 56 0.61 -3.46 9.78
N LYS A 57 1.64 -4.31 9.88
CA LYS A 57 1.84 -5.29 10.95
C LYS A 57 3.28 -5.27 11.45
N ASP A 58 3.47 -5.63 12.72
CA ASP A 58 4.79 -5.89 13.31
C ASP A 58 5.40 -7.22 12.81
N GLU A 59 6.61 -7.53 13.26
CA GLU A 59 7.35 -8.74 12.90
C GLU A 59 6.67 -10.04 13.36
N GLN A 60 5.79 -9.94 14.37
CA GLN A 60 4.94 -11.01 14.91
C GLN A 60 3.55 -11.05 14.26
N LEU A 61 3.32 -10.28 13.19
CA LEU A 61 2.08 -10.19 12.43
C LEU A 61 0.89 -9.56 13.19
N LYS A 62 1.14 -8.84 14.29
CA LYS A 62 0.10 -8.04 14.95
C LYS A 62 -0.08 -6.72 14.23
N LEU A 63 -1.30 -6.21 14.17
CA LEU A 63 -1.58 -4.90 13.55
C LEU A 63 -0.83 -3.79 14.28
N LEU A 64 -0.24 -2.89 13.51
CA LEU A 64 0.36 -1.68 14.03
C LEU A 64 -0.75 -0.68 14.40
N PRO A 65 -0.55 0.18 15.41
CA PRO A 65 -1.41 1.33 15.64
C PRO A 65 -1.48 2.25 14.41
N LEU A 66 -2.62 2.93 14.19
CA LEU A 66 -2.80 3.85 13.06
C LEU A 66 -1.74 4.95 12.98
N GLU A 67 -1.26 5.48 14.11
CA GLU A 67 -0.20 6.49 14.16
C GLU A 67 1.13 5.96 13.58
N GLU A 68 1.43 4.69 13.81
CA GLU A 68 2.63 4.07 13.28
C GLU A 68 2.48 3.79 11.78
N ILE A 69 1.30 3.35 11.34
CA ILE A 69 0.99 3.21 9.91
C ILE A 69 1.08 4.57 9.22
N GLN A 70 0.54 5.63 9.81
CA GLN A 70 0.63 7.02 9.30
C GLN A 70 2.08 7.41 9.06
N SER A 71 2.99 7.08 9.98
CA SER A 71 4.42 7.39 9.81
C SER A 71 5.02 6.74 8.55
N TYR A 72 4.66 5.48 8.24
CA TYR A 72 5.08 4.84 7.00
C TYR A 72 4.40 5.41 5.75
N VAL A 73 3.13 5.79 5.87
CA VAL A 73 2.38 6.45 4.77
C VAL A 73 2.98 7.81 4.47
N ASP A 74 3.37 8.59 5.47
CA ASP A 74 4.01 9.90 5.29
C ASP A 74 5.34 9.78 4.56
N LEU A 75 6.16 8.78 4.91
CA LEU A 75 7.39 8.47 4.18
C LEU A 75 7.11 8.09 2.72
N PHE A 76 6.06 7.30 2.46
CA PHE A 76 5.63 6.98 1.10
C PHE A 76 5.17 8.22 0.34
N VAL A 77 4.36 9.08 0.98
CA VAL A 77 3.85 10.33 0.37
C VAL A 77 5.01 11.24 -0.02
N GLU A 78 5.99 11.42 0.86
CA GLU A 78 7.18 12.21 0.57
C GLU A 78 8.02 11.59 -0.56
N PHE A 79 8.18 10.27 -0.55
CA PHE A 79 8.86 9.55 -1.62
C PHE A 79 8.17 9.75 -2.98
N ALA A 80 6.84 9.65 -3.03
CA ALA A 80 6.05 9.83 -4.24
C ALA A 80 6.17 11.28 -4.77
N LYS A 81 6.12 12.28 -3.88
CA LYS A 81 6.29 13.71 -4.22
C LYS A 81 7.66 14.01 -4.82
N THR A 82 8.72 13.44 -4.27
CA THR A 82 10.11 13.67 -4.71
C THR A 82 10.51 12.83 -5.93
N ASN A 83 9.71 11.84 -6.32
CA ASN A 83 9.94 10.96 -7.47
C ASN A 83 8.77 11.01 -8.46
N PHE A 84 8.46 12.21 -8.96
CA PHE A 84 7.32 12.43 -9.85
C PHE A 84 7.44 11.72 -11.22
N ASP A 85 8.63 11.23 -11.57
CA ASP A 85 8.88 10.38 -12.73
C ASP A 85 8.28 8.96 -12.59
N LYS A 86 7.98 8.55 -11.36
CA LYS A 86 7.36 7.25 -11.04
C LYS A 86 5.86 7.42 -10.86
N ARG A 87 5.13 6.34 -11.14
CA ARG A 87 3.69 6.25 -10.89
C ARG A 87 3.42 5.13 -9.91
N PHE A 88 2.46 5.30 -9.02
CA PHE A 88 2.17 4.35 -7.97
C PHE A 88 0.73 3.88 -8.07
N PHE A 89 0.51 2.58 -7.98
CA PHE A 89 -0.81 1.99 -7.78
C PHE A 89 -0.93 1.53 -6.34
N VAL A 90 -1.79 2.19 -5.57
CA VAL A 90 -2.01 1.88 -4.16
C VAL A 90 -3.13 0.87 -4.04
N THR A 91 -2.81 -0.31 -3.50
CA THR A 91 -3.83 -1.29 -3.10
C THR A 91 -4.58 -0.82 -1.85
N PRO A 92 -5.71 -1.44 -1.48
CA PRO A 92 -6.36 -1.23 -0.18
C PRO A 92 -5.45 -1.69 0.99
N VAL A 93 -4.40 -0.91 1.28
CA VAL A 93 -3.39 -1.21 2.32
C VAL A 93 -4.08 -1.27 3.67
N GLY A 94 -3.80 -2.31 4.47
CA GLY A 94 -4.29 -2.41 5.85
C GLY A 94 -5.80 -2.63 5.99
N THR A 95 -6.52 -2.91 4.89
CA THR A 95 -7.98 -3.16 4.90
C THR A 95 -8.35 -4.60 4.57
N ALA A 96 -7.40 -5.54 4.69
CA ALA A 96 -7.72 -6.95 4.50
C ALA A 96 -8.65 -7.46 5.61
N LEU A 97 -9.28 -8.62 5.40
CA LEU A 97 -10.27 -9.18 6.33
C LEU A 97 -9.71 -9.32 7.75
N GLY A 98 -10.27 -8.54 8.69
CA GLY A 98 -9.90 -8.51 10.10
C GLY A 98 -8.90 -7.41 10.50
N GLU A 99 -8.56 -6.50 9.58
CA GLU A 99 -7.71 -5.32 9.82
C GLU A 99 -8.55 -4.05 9.99
N TYR A 100 -7.97 -2.87 9.69
CA TYR A 100 -8.66 -1.59 9.75
C TYR A 100 -9.70 -1.43 8.63
N GLY A 101 -10.67 -0.55 8.82
CA GLY A 101 -11.60 -0.17 7.77
C GLY A 101 -10.98 0.84 6.80
N ALA A 102 -11.60 0.97 5.61
CA ALA A 102 -11.23 2.04 4.67
C ALA A 102 -11.36 3.44 5.31
N ALA A 103 -12.34 3.65 6.21
CA ALA A 103 -12.53 4.90 6.93
C ALA A 103 -11.37 5.24 7.90
N ASP A 104 -10.62 4.23 8.36
CA ASP A 104 -9.46 4.44 9.23
C ASP A 104 -8.18 4.69 8.41
N ILE A 105 -8.00 3.99 7.29
CA ILE A 105 -6.77 4.04 6.48
C ILE A 105 -6.80 5.14 5.41
N ALA A 106 -7.91 5.32 4.70
CA ALA A 106 -8.00 6.29 3.60
C ALA A 106 -7.59 7.72 4.02
N PRO A 107 -7.97 8.24 5.22
CA PRO A 107 -7.53 9.55 5.67
C PRO A 107 -6.01 9.72 5.76
N LEU A 108 -5.26 8.62 6.00
CA LEU A 108 -3.80 8.66 6.07
C LEU A 108 -3.17 9.04 4.72
N PHE A 109 -3.85 8.74 3.61
CA PHE A 109 -3.41 8.99 2.24
C PHE A 109 -3.92 10.32 1.64
N LYS A 110 -4.61 11.18 2.42
CA LYS A 110 -5.25 12.40 1.90
C LYS A 110 -4.31 13.39 1.19
N ASN A 111 -3.02 13.36 1.52
CA ASN A 111 -2.00 14.29 1.02
C ASN A 111 -1.08 13.65 -0.04
N VAL A 112 -1.49 12.54 -0.64
CA VAL A 112 -0.69 11.85 -1.67
C VAL A 112 -0.51 12.72 -2.91
N SER A 113 0.61 12.52 -3.62
CA SER A 113 0.89 13.23 -4.88
C SER A 113 0.07 12.67 -6.04
N ASP A 114 -0.16 13.49 -7.07
CA ASP A 114 -0.98 13.16 -8.26
C ASP A 114 -0.47 11.95 -9.06
N ASN A 115 0.78 11.54 -8.86
CA ASN A 115 1.35 10.32 -9.45
C ASN A 115 0.92 9.03 -8.73
N CYS A 116 0.02 9.11 -7.75
CA CYS A 116 -0.54 7.98 -7.03
C CYS A 116 -2.00 7.73 -7.40
N ARG A 117 -2.27 6.52 -7.89
CA ARG A 117 -3.62 6.01 -8.16
C ARG A 117 -4.12 5.24 -6.93
N LEU A 118 -5.07 5.83 -6.22
CA LEU A 118 -5.67 5.27 -5.01
C LEU A 118 -6.78 4.24 -5.33
N PRO A 119 -7.19 3.41 -4.35
CA PRO A 119 -8.43 2.65 -4.44
C PRO A 119 -9.63 3.60 -4.65
N PRO A 120 -10.55 3.32 -5.61
CA PRO A 120 -11.70 4.20 -5.87
C PRO A 120 -12.56 4.48 -4.63
N GLU A 121 -12.70 3.50 -3.74
CA GLU A 121 -13.44 3.64 -2.49
C GLU A 121 -12.80 4.63 -1.51
N TRP A 122 -11.50 4.91 -1.61
CA TRP A 122 -10.81 5.88 -0.76
C TRP A 122 -10.99 7.30 -1.27
N GLU A 123 -11.09 7.50 -2.59
CA GLU A 123 -11.27 8.84 -3.18
C GLU A 123 -12.52 9.54 -2.62
N GLU A 124 -13.63 8.82 -2.49
CA GLU A 124 -14.87 9.37 -1.95
C GLU A 124 -14.75 9.69 -0.45
N ILE A 125 -14.03 8.87 0.31
CA ILE A 125 -13.74 9.14 1.73
C ILE A 125 -12.89 10.40 1.86
N ILE A 126 -11.83 10.53 1.06
CA ILE A 126 -10.89 11.65 1.12
C ILE A 126 -11.54 12.97 0.68
N LYS A 127 -12.38 12.97 -0.37
CA LYS A 127 -13.11 14.17 -0.81
C LYS A 127 -14.06 14.73 0.25
N GLY A 128 -14.48 13.90 1.21
CA GLY A 128 -15.37 14.30 2.30
C GLY A 128 -14.68 14.87 3.55
N LEU A 129 -13.33 14.90 3.57
CA LEU A 129 -12.50 15.44 4.66
C LEU A 129 -12.08 16.88 4.41
#